data_AF-A0A7V4A885-F1
#
_entry.id   AF-A0A7V4A885-F1
#
_cell.length_a   1.000
_cell.length_b   1.000
_cell.length_c   1.000
_cell.angle_alpha   90.00
_cell.angle_beta   90.00
_cell.angle_gamma   90.00
#
_symmetry.space_group_name_H-M   'P 1'
#
loop_
_entity.id
_entity.type
_entity.pdbx_description
1 polymer ?
#
loop_
_entity_poly.entity_id
_entity_poly.type
_entity_poly.pdbx_seq_one_letter_code
_entity_poly.pdbx_strand_id
1 'polypeptide(L)'
;MPELMIEAERISKSFSHGSKNSRIEVISELNLKIFEGDFVIILGPSGAGKSTLLRILSGIEKPSSGRVLFKGKDIFEVKPKIGFIFQNFALFPWLTVLENVLLAIDKNVDEKEKIKKALEVLDMVGLDGFENALPKELSGGMKQRVGIARAIASDPEVLFMDEPFSNLDVLTSEALKRDFIDMLISQKLRCKCFVMVTHSIEEAIQLGTRIIVLAKNPARILSELKLELPYPRNIRAMQELVDKIHTIISENIREVPIVKRVKYIRLPDVGPISIIGLLDILLDLSDGKDRINIFEISQNFMLDIDDLYPILEACQILGFIEIKEGDIMITPLGVDFSRSDPVKQKEIFAKALLENVHLAREILSLLQIRKEKRRIKAEFFYDILKEHFSKEEARKQLDIVINWGRYAEIFEYDEVKGEIYLP
;
A
#
# COMPACT_ATOMS: atom_id res chain seq x y z
N MET A 1 -33.46 -17.12 -13.61
CA MET A 1 -32.71 -16.46 -12.51
C MET A 1 -31.30 -17.04 -12.53
N PRO A 2 -30.25 -16.21 -12.41
CA PRO A 2 -28.87 -16.72 -12.41
C PRO A 2 -28.64 -17.66 -11.22
N GLU A 3 -27.86 -18.74 -11.43
CA GLU A 3 -27.55 -19.74 -10.40
C GLU A 3 -26.75 -19.09 -9.26
N LEU A 4 -27.10 -19.37 -7.99
CA LEU A 4 -26.32 -18.91 -6.84
C LEU A 4 -25.08 -19.80 -6.68
N MET A 5 -23.90 -19.24 -6.93
CA MET A 5 -22.64 -19.97 -6.90
C MET A 5 -22.03 -20.00 -5.51
N ILE A 6 -21.89 -18.83 -4.86
CA ILE A 6 -21.31 -18.69 -3.51
C ILE A 6 -22.22 -17.84 -2.63
N GLU A 7 -22.42 -18.26 -1.40
CA GLU A 7 -23.14 -17.52 -0.37
C GLU A 7 -22.35 -17.50 0.94
N ALA A 8 -21.95 -16.32 1.39
CA ALA A 8 -21.40 -16.10 2.71
C ALA A 8 -22.52 -15.66 3.66
N GLU A 9 -22.71 -16.40 4.75
CA GLU A 9 -23.73 -16.14 5.76
C GLU A 9 -23.07 -15.75 7.08
N ARG A 10 -23.25 -14.49 7.48
CA ARG A 10 -22.80 -13.90 8.75
C ARG A 10 -21.35 -14.24 9.07
N ILE A 11 -20.46 -14.13 8.09
CA ILE A 11 -19.06 -14.47 8.28
C ILE A 11 -18.36 -13.42 9.14
N SER A 12 -17.68 -13.88 10.19
CA SER A 12 -16.76 -13.03 10.97
C SER A 12 -15.41 -13.70 11.06
N LYS A 13 -14.36 -12.90 11.16
CA LYS A 13 -12.98 -13.38 11.30
C LYS A 13 -12.22 -12.52 12.28
N SER A 14 -11.61 -13.17 13.26
CA SER A 14 -10.70 -12.53 14.22
C SER A 14 -9.36 -13.25 14.24
N PHE A 15 -8.27 -12.49 14.43
CA PHE A 15 -6.94 -13.05 14.65
C PHE A 15 -6.47 -12.74 16.08
N SER A 16 -5.76 -13.70 16.68
CA SER A 16 -5.13 -13.50 17.98
C SER A 16 -3.84 -12.71 17.82
N HIS A 17 -3.67 -11.63 18.57
CA HIS A 17 -2.41 -10.88 18.65
C HIS A 17 -1.70 -11.19 19.98
N GLY A 18 -0.36 -11.17 19.99
CA GLY A 18 0.48 -11.71 21.07
C GLY A 18 0.20 -11.18 22.50
N SER A 19 0.43 -12.07 23.47
CA SER A 19 0.48 -11.88 24.94
C SER A 19 -0.53 -10.91 25.58
N LYS A 20 -1.84 -11.20 25.45
CA LYS A 20 -2.93 -10.97 26.44
C LYS A 20 -4.26 -10.90 25.70
N ASN A 21 -4.87 -12.04 25.34
CA ASN A 21 -6.27 -12.18 24.93
C ASN A 21 -6.87 -11.14 23.94
N SER A 22 -6.07 -10.35 23.23
CA SER A 22 -6.53 -9.32 22.31
C SER A 22 -6.83 -9.98 20.97
N ARG A 23 -8.12 -10.01 20.64
CA ARG A 23 -8.62 -10.46 19.35
C ARG A 23 -8.81 -9.24 18.47
N ILE A 24 -8.15 -9.24 17.32
CA ILE A 24 -8.37 -8.22 16.29
C ILE A 24 -9.42 -8.77 15.35
N GLU A 25 -10.63 -8.21 15.40
CA GLU A 25 -11.69 -8.52 14.46
C GLU A 25 -11.38 -7.86 13.11
N VAL A 26 -11.24 -8.69 12.08
CA VAL A 26 -10.91 -8.27 10.71
C VAL A 26 -12.14 -8.23 9.82
N ILE A 27 -13.11 -9.14 10.03
CA ILE A 27 -14.39 -9.18 9.31
C ILE A 27 -15.49 -9.36 10.34
N SER A 28 -16.58 -8.61 10.22
CA SER A 28 -17.71 -8.65 11.16
C SER A 28 -19.04 -8.86 10.44
N GLU A 29 -19.70 -9.99 10.72
CA GLU A 29 -21.05 -10.37 10.29
C GLU A 29 -21.38 -10.08 8.81
N LEU A 30 -20.45 -10.37 7.92
CA LEU A 30 -20.60 -10.07 6.50
C LEU A 30 -21.50 -11.10 5.81
N ASN A 31 -22.41 -10.62 4.96
CA ASN A 31 -23.23 -11.45 4.08
C ASN A 31 -22.95 -11.07 2.63
N LEU A 32 -22.72 -12.05 1.76
CA LEU A 32 -22.45 -11.80 0.35
C LEU A 32 -22.95 -12.96 -0.50
N LYS A 33 -23.61 -12.64 -1.62
CA LYS A 33 -24.07 -13.63 -2.61
C LYS A 33 -23.41 -13.35 -3.95
N ILE A 34 -22.89 -14.40 -4.57
CA ILE A 34 -22.22 -14.37 -5.88
C ILE A 34 -22.95 -15.34 -6.79
N PHE A 35 -23.40 -14.82 -7.92
CA PHE A 35 -24.20 -15.55 -8.89
C PHE A 35 -23.38 -15.89 -10.14
N GLU A 36 -23.83 -16.87 -10.90
CA GLU A 36 -23.31 -17.13 -12.24
C GLU A 36 -23.44 -15.89 -13.12
N GLY A 37 -22.40 -15.60 -13.90
CA GLY A 37 -22.24 -14.38 -14.70
C GLY A 37 -21.63 -13.21 -13.94
N ASP A 38 -21.50 -13.28 -12.61
CA ASP A 38 -20.90 -12.19 -11.85
C ASP A 38 -19.38 -12.13 -12.06
N PHE A 39 -18.90 -10.93 -12.37
CA PHE A 39 -17.55 -10.48 -12.05
C PHE A 39 -17.63 -9.52 -10.86
N VAL A 40 -17.40 -10.04 -9.66
CA VAL A 40 -17.44 -9.27 -8.41
C VAL A 40 -16.08 -8.68 -8.12
N ILE A 41 -16.02 -7.37 -7.92
CA ILE A 41 -14.82 -6.65 -7.49
C ILE A 41 -15.01 -6.18 -6.05
N ILE A 42 -14.12 -6.59 -5.17
CA ILE A 42 -14.09 -6.18 -3.77
C ILE A 42 -13.06 -5.06 -3.65
N LEU A 43 -13.55 -3.83 -3.49
CA LEU A 43 -12.76 -2.62 -3.27
C LEU A 43 -12.69 -2.27 -1.79
N GLY A 44 -11.61 -1.62 -1.37
CA GLY A 44 -11.46 -1.12 -0.02
C GLY A 44 -10.02 -0.72 0.28
N PRO A 45 -9.79 0.07 1.34
CA PRO A 45 -8.44 0.54 1.67
C PRO A 45 -7.50 -0.61 2.06
N SER A 46 -6.20 -0.34 2.09
CA SER A 46 -5.22 -1.34 2.54
C SER A 46 -5.48 -1.74 4.01
N GLY A 47 -5.42 -3.04 4.28
CA GLY A 47 -5.75 -3.61 5.58
C GLY A 47 -7.25 -3.71 5.90
N ALA A 48 -8.15 -3.49 4.93
CA ALA A 48 -9.60 -3.67 5.12
C ALA A 48 -10.07 -5.13 5.19
N GLY A 49 -9.18 -6.11 5.28
CA GLY A 49 -9.56 -7.54 5.30
C GLY A 49 -9.96 -8.14 3.94
N LYS A 50 -9.70 -7.44 2.82
CA LYS A 50 -10.05 -7.90 1.45
C LYS A 50 -9.50 -9.30 1.13
N SER A 51 -8.19 -9.50 1.27
CA SER A 51 -7.55 -10.79 0.98
C SER A 51 -8.00 -11.89 1.94
N THR A 52 -8.29 -11.55 3.20
CA THR A 52 -8.89 -12.49 4.18
C THR A 52 -10.29 -12.90 3.74
N LEU A 53 -11.13 -11.96 3.33
CA LEU A 53 -12.47 -12.24 2.80
C LEU A 53 -12.38 -13.13 1.56
N LEU A 54 -11.49 -12.81 0.63
CA LEU A 54 -11.29 -13.59 -0.59
C LEU A 54 -10.91 -15.05 -0.28
N ARG A 55 -10.00 -15.28 0.67
CA ARG A 55 -9.59 -16.63 1.12
C ARG A 55 -10.70 -17.39 1.84
N ILE A 56 -11.57 -16.69 2.56
CA ILE A 56 -12.74 -17.29 3.19
C ILE A 56 -13.76 -17.71 2.14
N LEU A 57 -14.07 -16.83 1.18
CA LEU A 57 -15.00 -17.13 0.09
C LEU A 57 -14.52 -18.27 -0.81
N SER A 58 -13.20 -18.44 -0.97
CA SER A 58 -12.62 -19.55 -1.75
C SER A 58 -12.48 -20.85 -0.96
N GLY A 59 -12.76 -20.86 0.36
CA GLY A 59 -12.58 -22.03 1.21
C GLY A 59 -11.12 -22.34 1.57
N ILE A 60 -10.17 -21.45 1.27
CA ILE A 60 -8.77 -21.58 1.69
C ILE A 60 -8.64 -21.34 3.21
N GLU A 61 -9.43 -20.41 3.74
CA GLU A 61 -9.39 -20.03 5.16
C GLU A 61 -10.76 -20.20 5.81
N LYS A 62 -10.82 -20.82 7.00
CA LYS A 62 -12.06 -20.92 7.76
C LYS A 62 -12.42 -19.58 8.43
N PRO A 63 -13.68 -19.14 8.36
CA PRO A 63 -14.14 -18.01 9.17
C PRO A 63 -14.13 -18.39 10.66
N SER A 64 -14.07 -17.39 11.54
CA SER A 64 -14.20 -17.61 12.99
C SER A 64 -15.64 -17.95 13.40
N SER A 65 -16.62 -17.41 12.67
CA SER A 65 -18.05 -17.71 12.82
C SER A 65 -18.77 -17.49 11.48
N GLY A 66 -19.99 -18.01 11.36
CA GLY A 66 -20.72 -18.04 10.10
C GLY A 66 -20.24 -19.17 9.20
N ARG A 67 -20.71 -19.19 7.95
CA ARG A 67 -20.35 -20.23 6.98
C ARG A 67 -20.35 -19.69 5.55
N VAL A 68 -19.66 -20.41 4.68
CA VAL A 68 -19.64 -20.15 3.24
C VAL A 68 -20.22 -21.38 2.54
N LEU A 69 -21.20 -21.16 1.69
CA LEU A 69 -21.87 -22.18 0.90
C LEU A 69 -21.43 -22.06 -0.56
N PHE A 70 -21.11 -23.19 -1.19
CA PHE A 70 -20.96 -23.32 -2.63
C PHE A 70 -22.14 -24.13 -3.18
N LYS A 71 -22.97 -23.49 -4.03
CA LYS A 71 -24.22 -24.06 -4.57
C LYS A 71 -25.11 -24.69 -3.48
N GLY A 72 -25.27 -23.97 -2.37
CA GLY A 72 -26.12 -24.36 -1.23
C GLY A 72 -25.53 -25.43 -0.30
N LYS A 73 -24.31 -25.92 -0.53
CA LYS A 73 -23.61 -26.86 0.37
C LYS A 73 -22.43 -26.17 1.04
N ASP A 74 -22.07 -26.55 2.26
CA ASP A 74 -20.90 -25.98 2.94
C ASP A 74 -19.63 -26.18 2.09
N ILE A 75 -18.89 -25.10 1.86
CA ILE A 75 -17.72 -25.10 0.99
C ILE A 75 -16.63 -26.06 1.48
N PHE A 76 -16.57 -26.35 2.79
CA PHE A 76 -15.62 -27.28 3.38
C PHE A 76 -16.06 -28.75 3.30
N GLU A 77 -17.31 -29.01 2.92
CA GLU A 77 -17.87 -30.37 2.73
C GLU A 77 -17.87 -30.80 1.25
N VAL A 78 -17.60 -29.89 0.34
CA VAL A 78 -17.52 -30.15 -1.10
C VAL A 78 -16.10 -29.94 -1.64
N LYS A 79 -15.85 -30.43 -2.86
CA LYS A 79 -14.62 -30.14 -3.61
C LYS A 79 -14.96 -29.22 -4.78
N PRO A 80 -15.11 -27.90 -4.53
CA PRO A 80 -15.49 -26.98 -5.58
C PRO A 80 -14.32 -26.81 -6.56
N LYS A 81 -14.62 -26.67 -7.86
CA LYS A 81 -13.60 -26.35 -8.86
C LYS A 81 -13.26 -24.86 -8.78
N ILE A 82 -12.31 -24.50 -7.94
CA ILE A 82 -11.91 -23.12 -7.68
C ILE A 82 -10.50 -22.87 -8.20
N GLY A 83 -10.34 -21.80 -8.98
CA GLY A 83 -9.04 -21.26 -9.36
C GLY A 83 -8.68 -20.09 -8.46
N PHE A 84 -7.40 -19.93 -8.12
CA PHE A 84 -6.94 -18.82 -7.28
C PHE A 84 -5.64 -18.23 -7.84
N ILE A 85 -5.63 -16.92 -8.05
CA ILE A 85 -4.46 -16.14 -8.46
C ILE A 85 -4.00 -15.32 -7.26
N PHE A 86 -2.78 -15.55 -6.81
CA PHE A 86 -2.19 -14.90 -5.64
C PHE A 86 -1.36 -13.68 -6.04
N GLN A 87 -1.34 -12.68 -5.16
CA GLN A 87 -0.51 -11.47 -5.29
C GLN A 87 0.99 -11.77 -5.46
N ASN A 88 1.53 -12.76 -4.72
CA ASN A 88 2.97 -13.09 -4.73
C ASN A 88 3.37 -14.14 -5.79
N PHE A 89 2.58 -14.31 -6.86
CA PHE A 89 2.69 -15.35 -7.91
C PHE A 89 2.48 -16.79 -7.41
N ALA A 90 2.98 -17.12 -6.21
CA ALA A 90 2.93 -18.43 -5.55
C ALA A 90 3.41 -19.58 -6.45
N LEU A 91 4.43 -19.34 -7.28
CA LEU A 91 5.02 -20.36 -8.16
C LEU A 91 6.01 -21.24 -7.41
N PHE A 92 6.16 -22.49 -7.84
CA PHE A 92 7.19 -23.39 -7.33
C PHE A 92 8.52 -23.08 -8.04
N PRO A 93 9.53 -22.57 -7.33
CA PRO A 93 10.74 -22.03 -7.95
C PRO A 93 11.66 -23.09 -8.55
N TRP A 94 11.47 -24.36 -8.19
CA TRP A 94 12.22 -25.51 -8.70
C TRP A 94 11.51 -26.27 -9.83
N LEU A 95 10.33 -25.82 -10.25
CA LEU A 95 9.58 -26.40 -11.37
C LEU A 95 9.64 -25.45 -12.57
N THR A 96 9.61 -26.00 -13.78
CA THR A 96 9.49 -25.22 -15.02
C THR A 96 8.12 -24.53 -15.13
N VAL A 97 7.96 -23.62 -16.08
CA VAL A 97 6.67 -23.00 -16.40
C VAL A 97 5.60 -24.06 -16.69
N LEU A 98 5.91 -25.03 -17.55
CA LEU A 98 5.00 -26.11 -17.91
C LEU A 98 4.63 -26.94 -16.68
N GLU A 99 5.61 -27.34 -15.87
CA GLU A 99 5.39 -28.12 -14.65
C GLU A 99 4.53 -27.36 -13.63
N ASN A 100 4.74 -26.05 -13.47
CA ASN A 100 3.89 -25.21 -12.61
C ASN A 100 2.43 -25.24 -13.05
N VAL A 101 2.16 -25.21 -14.35
CA VAL A 101 0.79 -25.26 -14.90
C VAL A 101 0.19 -26.65 -14.78
N LEU A 102 0.97 -27.70 -15.09
CA LEU A 102 0.54 -29.10 -15.00
C LEU A 102 0.04 -29.48 -13.59
N LEU A 103 0.64 -28.93 -12.53
CA LEU A 103 0.24 -29.19 -11.15
C LEU A 103 -1.23 -28.88 -10.84
N ALA A 104 -1.84 -27.95 -11.59
CA ALA A 104 -3.23 -27.56 -11.38
C ALA A 104 -4.24 -28.42 -12.15
N ILE A 105 -3.78 -29.29 -13.05
CA ILE A 105 -4.65 -30.17 -13.84
C ILE A 105 -4.96 -31.44 -13.03
N ASP A 106 -6.21 -31.90 -13.09
CA ASP A 106 -6.67 -33.09 -12.39
C ASP A 106 -5.78 -34.30 -12.73
N LYS A 107 -5.35 -35.03 -11.68
CA LYS A 107 -4.49 -36.20 -11.80
C LYS A 107 -5.10 -37.31 -12.67
N ASN A 108 -6.42 -37.36 -12.79
CA ASN A 108 -7.17 -38.36 -13.57
C ASN A 108 -7.14 -38.10 -15.09
N VAL A 109 -6.69 -36.93 -15.55
CA VAL A 109 -6.52 -36.63 -16.98
C VAL A 109 -5.30 -37.38 -17.53
N ASP A 110 -5.40 -37.92 -18.75
CA ASP A 110 -4.27 -38.59 -19.40
C ASP A 110 -3.07 -37.66 -19.55
N GLU A 111 -1.85 -38.19 -19.43
CA GLU A 111 -0.64 -37.37 -19.43
C GLU A 111 -0.48 -36.55 -20.73
N LYS A 112 -0.82 -37.12 -21.88
CA LYS A 112 -0.75 -36.40 -23.16
C LYS A 112 -1.77 -35.28 -23.22
N GLU A 113 -2.96 -35.51 -22.69
CA GLU A 113 -4.01 -34.49 -22.61
C GLU A 113 -3.66 -33.38 -21.62
N LYS A 114 -3.03 -33.70 -20.48
CA LYS A 114 -2.54 -32.71 -19.52
C LYS A 114 -1.54 -31.76 -20.17
N ILE A 115 -0.53 -32.31 -20.85
CA ILE A 115 0.50 -31.52 -21.53
C ILE A 115 -0.14 -30.65 -22.61
N LYS A 116 -0.98 -31.24 -23.46
CA LYS A 116 -1.70 -30.48 -24.50
C LYS A 116 -2.48 -29.30 -23.91
N LYS A 117 -3.27 -29.54 -22.86
CA LYS A 117 -4.06 -28.51 -22.18
C LYS A 117 -3.17 -27.43 -21.55
N ALA A 118 -2.06 -27.82 -20.92
CA ALA A 118 -1.14 -26.86 -20.33
C ALA A 118 -0.51 -25.95 -21.40
N LEU A 119 -0.11 -26.51 -22.53
CA LEU A 119 0.43 -25.75 -23.67
C LEU A 119 -0.62 -24.79 -24.27
N GLU A 120 -1.86 -25.25 -24.47
CA GLU A 120 -2.95 -24.39 -24.96
C GLU A 120 -3.21 -23.19 -24.04
N VAL A 121 -3.12 -23.39 -22.72
CA VAL A 121 -3.30 -22.30 -21.75
C VAL A 121 -2.07 -21.39 -21.69
N LEU A 122 -0.86 -21.91 -21.85
CA LEU A 122 0.36 -21.11 -21.94
C LEU A 122 0.36 -20.20 -23.18
N ASP A 123 -0.05 -20.73 -24.32
CA ASP A 123 -0.25 -19.96 -25.55
C ASP A 123 -1.31 -18.88 -25.36
N MET A 124 -2.43 -19.22 -24.70
CA MET A 124 -3.50 -18.27 -24.39
C MET A 124 -3.04 -17.06 -23.57
N VAL A 125 -2.09 -17.25 -22.65
CA VAL A 125 -1.51 -16.15 -21.84
C VAL A 125 -0.27 -15.51 -22.47
N GLY A 126 0.12 -15.92 -23.68
CA GLY A 126 1.28 -15.39 -24.41
C GLY A 126 2.63 -15.80 -23.80
N LEU A 127 2.76 -17.05 -23.39
CA LEU A 127 4.01 -17.65 -22.87
C LEU A 127 4.52 -18.80 -23.75
N ASP A 128 4.18 -18.80 -25.04
CA ASP A 128 4.76 -19.71 -26.02
C ASP A 128 6.30 -19.58 -26.06
N GLY A 129 6.99 -20.72 -26.09
CA GLY A 129 8.46 -20.79 -26.09
C GLY A 129 9.13 -20.66 -24.71
N PHE A 130 8.37 -20.43 -23.63
CA PHE A 130 8.89 -20.35 -22.25
C PHE A 130 8.56 -21.57 -21.40
N GLU A 131 8.07 -22.66 -21.98
CA GLU A 131 7.56 -23.85 -21.29
C GLU A 131 8.61 -24.47 -20.36
N ASN A 132 9.87 -24.47 -20.79
CA ASN A 132 11.00 -25.06 -20.07
C ASN A 132 11.73 -24.09 -19.15
N ALA A 133 11.36 -22.81 -19.16
CA ALA A 133 12.00 -21.81 -18.30
C ALA A 133 11.65 -22.04 -16.83
N LEU A 134 12.58 -21.70 -15.94
CA LEU A 134 12.36 -21.67 -14.50
C LEU A 134 11.84 -20.30 -14.07
N PRO A 135 11.05 -20.18 -12.99
CA PRO A 135 10.53 -18.89 -12.52
C PRO A 135 11.60 -17.82 -12.32
N LYS A 136 12.81 -18.18 -11.91
CA LYS A 136 13.92 -17.22 -11.74
C LYS A 136 14.36 -16.52 -13.05
N GLU A 137 14.06 -17.12 -14.20
CA GLU A 137 14.41 -16.64 -15.54
C GLU A 137 13.34 -15.72 -16.13
N LEU A 138 12.20 -15.57 -15.43
CA LEU A 138 11.03 -14.82 -15.88
C LEU A 138 10.96 -13.43 -15.24
N SER A 139 10.46 -12.46 -16.02
CA SER A 139 10.06 -11.15 -15.50
C SER A 139 8.87 -11.28 -14.54
N GLY A 140 8.58 -10.21 -13.77
CA GLY A 140 7.41 -10.20 -12.88
C GLY A 140 6.10 -10.45 -13.62
N GLY A 141 5.89 -9.80 -14.77
CA GLY A 141 4.69 -10.00 -15.59
C GLY A 141 4.56 -11.41 -16.13
N MET A 142 5.67 -12.01 -16.56
CA MET A 142 5.69 -13.41 -17.01
C MET A 142 5.35 -14.37 -15.86
N LYS A 143 5.89 -14.16 -14.66
CA LYS A 143 5.51 -14.95 -13.46
C LYS A 143 4.01 -14.85 -13.18
N GLN A 144 3.43 -13.65 -13.31
CA GLN A 144 1.99 -13.46 -13.12
C GLN A 144 1.18 -14.22 -14.18
N ARG A 145 1.61 -14.18 -15.45
CA ARG A 145 1.00 -14.97 -16.53
C ARG A 145 1.04 -16.47 -16.26
N VAL A 146 2.13 -17.00 -15.71
CA VAL A 146 2.21 -18.41 -15.27
C VAL A 146 1.20 -18.67 -14.16
N GLY A 147 1.06 -17.76 -13.19
CA GLY A 147 0.06 -17.87 -12.12
C GLY A 147 -1.38 -17.90 -12.64
N ILE A 148 -1.68 -17.05 -13.62
CA ILE A 148 -2.97 -17.02 -14.33
C ILE A 148 -3.20 -18.31 -15.11
N ALA A 149 -2.22 -18.75 -15.89
CA ALA A 149 -2.28 -20.00 -16.66
C ALA A 149 -2.55 -21.20 -15.75
N ARG A 150 -1.84 -21.31 -14.63
CA ARG A 150 -2.05 -22.37 -13.64
C ARG A 150 -3.47 -22.36 -13.08
N ALA A 151 -4.02 -21.17 -12.76
CA ALA A 151 -5.39 -21.08 -12.25
C ALA A 151 -6.42 -21.51 -13.32
N ILE A 152 -6.25 -21.08 -14.57
CA ILE A 152 -7.15 -21.41 -15.69
C ILE A 152 -7.05 -22.88 -16.08
N ALA A 153 -5.86 -23.48 -16.06
CA ALA A 153 -5.63 -24.87 -16.44
C ALA A 153 -6.42 -25.88 -15.58
N SER A 154 -6.79 -25.49 -14.36
CA SER A 154 -7.66 -26.29 -13.48
C SER A 154 -9.12 -26.39 -13.96
N ASP A 155 -9.51 -25.66 -15.02
CA ASP A 155 -10.90 -25.53 -15.50
C ASP A 155 -11.88 -25.15 -14.37
N PRO A 156 -11.65 -24.00 -13.70
CA PRO A 156 -12.41 -23.65 -12.52
C PRO A 156 -13.79 -23.11 -12.87
N GLU A 157 -14.79 -23.44 -12.04
CA GLU A 157 -16.11 -22.80 -12.10
C GLU A 157 -16.05 -21.37 -11.54
N VAL A 158 -15.19 -21.11 -10.55
CA VAL A 158 -15.00 -19.78 -9.96
C VAL A 158 -13.52 -19.42 -9.92
N LEU A 159 -13.19 -18.24 -10.43
CA LEU A 159 -11.82 -17.71 -10.39
C LEU A 159 -11.70 -16.57 -9.37
N PHE A 160 -10.86 -16.77 -8.35
CA PHE A 160 -10.53 -15.76 -7.35
C PHE A 160 -9.18 -15.11 -7.65
N MET A 161 -9.07 -13.80 -7.44
CA MET A 161 -7.90 -13.02 -7.78
C MET A 161 -7.55 -12.04 -6.65
N ASP A 162 -6.36 -12.19 -6.06
CA ASP A 162 -5.83 -11.33 -4.99
C ASP A 162 -4.84 -10.33 -5.58
N GLU A 163 -5.31 -9.09 -5.87
CA GLU A 163 -4.53 -8.00 -6.48
C GLU A 163 -3.65 -8.45 -7.66
N PRO A 164 -4.23 -9.03 -8.72
CA PRO A 164 -3.47 -9.75 -9.76
C PRO A 164 -2.62 -8.83 -10.65
N PHE A 165 -2.74 -7.50 -10.54
CA PHE A 165 -2.06 -6.52 -11.39
C PHE A 165 -1.18 -5.53 -10.61
N SER A 166 -1.14 -5.62 -9.27
CA SER A 166 -0.56 -4.57 -8.41
C SER A 166 0.96 -4.62 -8.27
N ASN A 167 1.57 -5.80 -8.37
CA ASN A 167 2.99 -6.01 -8.13
C ASN A 167 3.87 -5.84 -9.39
N LEU A 168 3.31 -5.23 -10.45
CA LEU A 168 3.94 -5.08 -11.75
C LEU A 168 4.20 -3.61 -12.06
N ASP A 169 5.16 -3.32 -12.91
CA ASP A 169 5.31 -1.98 -13.47
C ASP A 169 4.07 -1.60 -14.29
N VAL A 170 3.84 -0.29 -14.44
CA VAL A 170 2.59 0.26 -15.02
C VAL A 170 2.31 -0.30 -16.40
N LEU A 171 3.30 -0.34 -17.30
CA LEU A 171 3.11 -0.79 -18.68
C LEU A 171 2.81 -2.29 -18.74
N THR A 172 3.56 -3.10 -17.98
CA THR A 172 3.32 -4.55 -17.89
C THR A 172 1.95 -4.85 -17.28
N SER A 173 1.55 -4.10 -16.25
CA SER A 173 0.24 -4.20 -15.62
C SER A 173 -0.89 -3.91 -16.60
N GLU A 174 -0.81 -2.80 -17.35
CA GLU A 174 -1.79 -2.44 -18.39
C GLU A 174 -1.89 -3.49 -19.50
N ALA A 175 -0.76 -3.97 -20.01
CA ALA A 175 -0.73 -5.01 -21.04
C ALA A 175 -1.39 -6.31 -20.54
N LEU A 176 -1.04 -6.77 -19.33
CA LEU A 176 -1.62 -7.98 -18.75
C LEU A 176 -3.14 -7.84 -18.52
N LYS A 177 -3.59 -6.66 -18.11
CA LYS A 177 -5.01 -6.34 -17.93
C LYS A 177 -5.78 -6.41 -19.24
N ARG A 178 -5.19 -5.84 -20.30
CA ARG A 178 -5.76 -5.88 -21.65
C ARG A 178 -5.92 -7.30 -22.13
N ASP A 179 -4.87 -8.11 -22.01
CA ASP A 179 -4.91 -9.52 -22.40
C ASP A 179 -5.96 -10.29 -21.61
N PHE A 180 -6.11 -10.00 -20.30
CA PHE A 180 -7.15 -10.61 -19.48
C PHE A 180 -8.57 -10.23 -19.94
N ILE A 181 -8.79 -8.97 -20.28
CA ILE A 181 -10.06 -8.51 -20.86
C ILE A 181 -10.32 -9.19 -22.21
N ASP A 182 -9.30 -9.33 -23.06
CA ASP A 182 -9.44 -9.99 -24.35
C ASP A 182 -9.78 -11.48 -24.19
N MET A 183 -9.17 -12.17 -23.22
CA MET A 183 -9.54 -13.55 -22.84
C MET A 183 -10.99 -13.66 -22.35
N LEU A 184 -11.45 -12.67 -21.56
CA LEU A 184 -12.82 -12.60 -21.06
C LEU A 184 -13.83 -12.39 -22.20
N ILE A 185 -13.59 -11.43 -23.09
CA ILE A 185 -14.48 -11.08 -24.21
C ILE A 185 -14.52 -12.21 -25.25
N SER A 186 -13.39 -12.85 -25.53
CA SER A 186 -13.30 -13.97 -26.47
C SER A 186 -13.90 -15.28 -25.95
N GLN A 187 -14.47 -15.29 -24.74
CA GLN A 187 -15.05 -16.47 -24.09
C GLN A 187 -14.09 -17.66 -24.00
N LYS A 188 -12.78 -17.38 -23.97
CA LYS A 188 -11.74 -18.41 -23.78
C LYS A 188 -11.72 -18.92 -22.34
N LEU A 189 -12.21 -18.13 -21.40
CA LEU A 189 -12.35 -18.49 -19.99
C LEU A 189 -13.67 -19.23 -19.77
N ARG A 190 -13.60 -20.46 -19.26
CA ARG A 190 -14.77 -21.31 -18.94
C ARG A 190 -15.39 -21.03 -17.57
N CYS A 191 -14.88 -20.03 -16.85
CA CYS A 191 -15.33 -19.69 -15.51
C CYS A 191 -16.76 -19.15 -15.54
N LYS A 192 -17.58 -19.58 -14.58
CA LYS A 192 -18.97 -19.13 -14.42
C LYS A 192 -19.07 -17.80 -13.70
N CYS A 193 -18.16 -17.52 -12.78
CA CYS A 193 -18.05 -16.23 -12.12
C CYS A 193 -16.62 -15.94 -11.67
N PHE A 194 -16.35 -14.66 -11.41
CA PHE A 194 -15.05 -14.12 -11.03
C PHE A 194 -15.18 -13.31 -9.75
N VAL A 195 -14.19 -13.40 -8.87
CA VAL A 195 -14.09 -12.58 -7.67
C VAL A 195 -12.68 -12.00 -7.57
N MET A 196 -12.56 -10.69 -7.65
CA MET A 196 -11.26 -10.02 -7.57
C MET A 196 -11.24 -9.03 -6.42
N VAL A 197 -10.16 -9.00 -5.66
CA VAL A 197 -9.87 -7.86 -4.79
C VAL A 197 -8.86 -6.96 -5.48
N THR A 198 -9.07 -5.66 -5.39
CA THR A 198 -8.13 -4.66 -5.86
C THR A 198 -8.28 -3.40 -4.99
N HIS A 199 -7.27 -2.53 -5.06
CA HIS A 199 -7.34 -1.18 -4.53
C HIS A 199 -7.53 -0.12 -5.64
N SER A 200 -7.54 -0.53 -6.90
CA SER A 200 -7.72 0.36 -8.05
C SER A 200 -9.20 0.47 -8.46
N ILE A 201 -9.75 1.68 -8.39
CA ILE A 201 -11.11 1.98 -8.84
C ILE A 201 -11.24 1.75 -10.34
N GLU A 202 -10.21 2.11 -11.11
CA GLU A 202 -10.18 1.94 -12.56
C GLU A 202 -10.31 0.47 -12.95
N GLU A 203 -9.60 -0.43 -12.27
CA GLU A 203 -9.71 -1.88 -12.50
C GLU A 203 -11.10 -2.39 -12.18
N ALA A 204 -11.70 -1.89 -11.10
CA ALA A 204 -13.04 -2.29 -10.69
C ALA A 204 -14.08 -1.90 -11.75
N ILE A 205 -13.97 -0.71 -12.34
CA ILE A 205 -14.85 -0.24 -13.40
C ILE A 205 -14.57 -0.97 -14.71
N GLN A 206 -13.30 -1.25 -15.05
CA GLN A 206 -12.97 -1.94 -16.29
C GLN A 206 -13.43 -3.39 -16.31
N LEU A 207 -13.32 -4.10 -15.19
CA LEU A 207 -13.53 -5.55 -15.10
C LEU A 207 -14.84 -5.95 -14.42
N GLY A 208 -15.36 -5.17 -13.48
CA GLY A 208 -16.45 -5.59 -12.61
C GLY A 208 -17.84 -5.47 -13.22
N THR A 209 -18.68 -6.48 -13.03
CA THR A 209 -20.14 -6.37 -13.19
C THR A 209 -20.80 -5.92 -11.88
N ARG A 210 -20.16 -6.20 -10.75
CA ARG A 210 -20.58 -5.81 -9.40
C ARG A 210 -19.38 -5.33 -8.61
N ILE A 211 -19.47 -4.16 -7.99
CA ILE A 211 -18.42 -3.60 -7.13
C ILE A 211 -18.95 -3.57 -5.70
N ILE A 212 -18.25 -4.25 -4.80
CA ILE A 212 -18.50 -4.30 -3.37
C ILE A 212 -17.44 -3.43 -2.70
N VAL A 213 -17.85 -2.36 -2.02
CA VAL A 213 -16.95 -1.49 -1.28
C VAL A 213 -16.93 -1.93 0.18
N LEU A 214 -15.76 -2.28 0.71
CA LEU A 214 -15.55 -2.66 2.10
C LEU A 214 -15.05 -1.49 2.95
N ALA A 215 -15.59 -1.40 4.16
CA ALA A 215 -15.00 -0.60 5.23
C ALA A 215 -13.75 -1.28 5.81
N LYS A 216 -12.98 -0.54 6.60
CA LYS A 216 -11.83 -1.05 7.35
C LYS A 216 -12.16 -1.12 8.84
N ASN A 217 -11.65 -2.17 9.51
CA ASN A 217 -11.63 -2.33 10.97
C ASN A 217 -13.01 -2.22 11.68
N PRO A 218 -13.88 -3.24 11.61
CA PRO A 218 -13.78 -4.47 10.84
C PRO A 218 -14.35 -4.33 9.41
N ALA A 219 -14.04 -5.30 8.54
CA ALA A 219 -14.59 -5.35 7.19
C ALA A 219 -16.11 -5.53 7.22
N ARG A 220 -16.83 -4.55 6.68
CA ARG A 220 -18.27 -4.57 6.42
C ARG A 220 -18.54 -4.02 5.01
N ILE A 221 -19.62 -4.47 4.37
CA ILE A 221 -20.03 -3.95 3.07
C ILE A 221 -20.64 -2.55 3.29
N LEU A 222 -20.02 -1.53 2.71
CA LEU A 222 -20.51 -0.15 2.72
C LEU A 222 -21.51 0.10 1.59
N SER A 223 -21.18 -0.41 0.42
CA SER A 223 -21.99 -0.22 -0.78
C SER A 223 -21.78 -1.37 -1.74
N GLU A 224 -22.86 -1.70 -2.47
CA GLU A 224 -22.82 -2.56 -3.63
C GLU A 224 -23.28 -1.74 -4.85
N LEU A 225 -22.49 -1.78 -5.92
CA LEU A 225 -22.79 -1.10 -7.19
C LEU A 225 -22.86 -2.15 -8.29
N LYS A 226 -23.97 -2.20 -9.03
CA LYS A 226 -24.10 -3.02 -10.24
C LYS A 226 -23.73 -2.20 -11.47
N LEU A 227 -22.93 -2.78 -12.35
CA LEU A 227 -22.43 -2.16 -13.58
C LEU A 227 -22.99 -2.90 -14.79
N GLU A 228 -24.06 -2.37 -15.37
CA GLU A 228 -24.69 -2.88 -16.60
C GLU A 228 -24.06 -2.21 -17.83
N LEU A 229 -22.75 -2.36 -17.98
CA LEU A 229 -21.97 -1.75 -19.08
C LEU A 229 -21.25 -2.84 -19.88
N PRO A 230 -21.34 -2.85 -21.23
CA PRO A 230 -20.67 -3.85 -22.05
C PRO A 230 -19.15 -3.67 -22.02
N TYR A 231 -18.42 -4.77 -22.24
CA TYR A 231 -16.97 -4.74 -22.47
C TYR A 231 -16.67 -4.51 -23.97
N PRO A 232 -15.54 -3.88 -24.32
CA PRO A 232 -14.55 -3.22 -23.44
C PRO A 232 -15.02 -1.83 -22.99
N ARG A 233 -14.61 -1.44 -21.77
CA ARG A 233 -15.04 -0.16 -21.15
C ARG A 233 -13.97 0.91 -21.27
N ASN A 234 -14.38 2.12 -21.65
CA ASN A 234 -13.49 3.28 -21.70
C ASN A 234 -13.59 4.08 -20.39
N ILE A 235 -12.57 3.99 -19.52
CA ILE A 235 -12.54 4.68 -18.22
C ILE A 235 -12.67 6.20 -18.40
N ARG A 236 -12.07 6.79 -19.44
CA ARG A 236 -12.11 8.24 -19.64
C ARG A 236 -13.53 8.75 -19.86
N ALA A 237 -14.42 7.91 -20.40
CA ALA A 237 -15.84 8.23 -20.58
C ALA A 237 -16.68 7.96 -19.31
N MET A 238 -16.07 7.48 -18.23
CA MET A 238 -16.75 7.03 -17.00
C MET A 238 -16.26 7.78 -15.76
N GLN A 239 -15.74 9.00 -15.92
CA GLN A 239 -15.21 9.81 -14.81
C GLN A 239 -16.24 10.05 -13.70
N GLU A 240 -17.51 10.27 -14.03
CA GLU A 240 -18.58 10.43 -13.03
C GLU A 240 -18.73 9.20 -12.12
N LEU A 241 -18.55 7.99 -12.68
CA LEU A 241 -18.62 6.75 -11.91
C LEU A 241 -17.36 6.58 -11.03
N VAL A 242 -16.19 6.97 -11.54
CA VAL A 242 -14.94 7.02 -10.76
C VAL A 242 -15.13 7.95 -9.56
N ASP A 243 -15.59 9.18 -9.78
CA ASP A 243 -15.82 10.18 -8.74
C ASP A 243 -16.85 9.71 -7.71
N LYS A 244 -17.93 9.05 -8.17
CA LYS A 244 -18.93 8.44 -7.28
C LYS A 244 -18.33 7.37 -6.38
N ILE A 245 -17.53 6.45 -6.92
CA ILE A 245 -16.88 5.40 -6.12
C ILE A 245 -15.85 6.04 -5.17
N HIS A 246 -15.11 7.04 -5.62
CA HIS A 246 -14.15 7.77 -4.81
C HIS A 246 -14.83 8.48 -3.63
N THR A 247 -16.00 9.07 -3.88
CA THR A 247 -16.86 9.70 -2.86
C THR A 247 -17.35 8.67 -1.86
N ILE A 248 -17.89 7.52 -2.30
CA ILE A 248 -18.33 6.43 -1.41
C ILE A 248 -17.17 5.96 -0.52
N ILE A 249 -15.98 5.79 -1.06
CA ILE A 249 -14.80 5.39 -0.28
C ILE A 249 -14.41 6.50 0.71
N SER A 250 -14.42 7.76 0.27
CA SER A 250 -13.93 8.91 1.04
C SER A 250 -14.90 9.38 2.14
N GLU A 251 -16.22 9.36 1.89
CA GLU A 251 -17.26 9.72 2.85
C GLU A 251 -17.39 8.68 3.96
N ASN A 252 -17.22 7.40 3.64
CA ASN A 252 -17.29 6.32 4.64
C ASN A 252 -15.98 6.09 5.40
N ILE A 253 -14.93 6.85 5.07
CA ILE A 253 -13.74 7.01 5.92
C ILE A 253 -13.99 8.03 7.06
N ARG A 254 -15.15 8.72 7.09
CA ARG A 254 -15.42 9.81 8.07
C ARG A 254 -15.78 9.40 9.51
N GLU A 255 -15.60 8.14 9.92
CA GLU A 255 -15.66 7.76 11.35
C GLU A 255 -14.47 6.90 11.79
N VAL A 256 -13.26 7.26 11.37
CA VAL A 256 -12.01 7.02 12.12
C VAL A 256 -11.09 8.18 11.73
N PRO A 257 -10.37 8.86 12.63
CA PRO A 257 -9.40 9.87 12.22
C PRO A 257 -8.52 9.26 11.13
N ILE A 258 -8.57 9.87 9.95
CA ILE A 258 -7.66 9.58 8.85
C ILE A 258 -6.27 9.68 9.48
N VAL A 259 -5.63 8.54 9.74
CA VAL A 259 -4.17 8.51 9.70
C VAL A 259 -3.92 8.84 8.24
N LYS A 260 -3.71 10.14 7.97
CA LYS A 260 -3.14 10.62 6.71
C LYS A 260 -2.06 9.60 6.39
N ARG A 261 -2.00 9.05 5.17
CA ARG A 261 -0.76 8.38 4.75
C ARG A 261 0.33 9.39 5.06
N VAL A 262 1.07 9.15 6.14
CA VAL A 262 2.06 10.09 6.58
C VAL A 262 3.16 9.89 5.58
N LYS A 263 3.30 10.86 4.69
CA LYS A 263 4.48 10.91 3.85
C LYS A 263 5.60 11.29 4.79
N TYR A 264 6.40 10.31 5.22
CA TYR A 264 7.69 10.62 5.82
C TYR A 264 8.50 11.36 4.74
N ILE A 265 8.66 12.66 4.93
CA ILE A 265 9.52 13.47 4.09
C ILE A 265 10.95 13.03 4.41
N ARG A 266 11.78 12.87 3.38
CA ARG A 266 13.22 12.66 3.58
C ARG A 266 13.80 13.93 4.18
N LEU A 267 14.38 13.84 5.37
CA LEU A 267 15.07 14.92 6.01
C LEU A 267 16.52 15.00 5.49
N PRO A 268 17.04 16.20 5.24
CA PRO A 268 18.44 16.41 4.93
C PRO A 268 19.31 16.13 6.15
N ASP A 269 20.50 15.58 5.92
CA ASP A 269 21.48 15.23 6.97
C ASP A 269 22.24 16.48 7.44
N VAL A 270 21.54 17.32 8.21
CA VAL A 270 22.09 18.58 8.74
C VAL A 270 21.74 18.73 10.21
N GLY A 271 22.68 19.28 10.98
CA GLY A 271 22.48 19.56 12.40
C GLY A 271 21.77 20.91 12.64
N PRO A 272 21.12 21.09 13.80
CA PRO A 272 20.48 22.36 14.17
C PRO A 272 21.42 23.58 14.16
N ILE A 273 22.71 23.38 14.46
CA ILE A 273 23.73 24.44 14.44
C ILE A 273 23.90 25.02 13.02
N SER A 274 23.89 24.18 12.00
CA SER A 274 24.00 24.62 10.60
C SER A 274 22.78 25.42 10.16
N ILE A 275 21.59 25.02 10.62
CA ILE A 275 20.32 25.71 10.38
C ILE A 275 20.35 27.12 10.97
N ILE A 276 20.79 27.25 12.23
CA ILE A 276 20.93 28.55 12.91
C ILE A 276 21.94 29.42 12.18
N GLY A 277 23.13 28.90 11.90
CA GLY A 277 24.19 29.65 11.23
C GLY A 277 23.75 30.17 9.85
N LEU A 278 23.02 29.37 9.07
CA LEU A 278 22.50 29.84 7.79
C LEU A 278 21.42 30.92 7.95
N LEU A 279 20.50 30.77 8.91
CA LEU A 279 19.46 31.78 9.14
C LEU A 279 20.03 33.13 9.58
N ASP A 280 21.06 33.12 10.43
CA ASP A 280 21.77 34.33 10.85
C ASP A 280 22.43 35.01 9.64
N ILE A 281 23.13 34.23 8.80
CA ILE A 281 23.72 34.73 7.55
C ILE A 281 22.66 35.34 6.63
N LEU A 282 21.52 34.66 6.45
CA LEU A 282 20.43 35.16 5.60
C LEU A 282 19.86 36.48 6.15
N LEU A 283 19.74 36.63 7.46
CA LEU A 283 19.24 37.86 8.07
C LEU A 283 20.23 39.02 7.95
N ASP A 284 21.53 38.75 8.09
CA ASP A 284 22.58 39.76 7.89
C ASP A 284 22.62 40.23 6.43
N LEU A 285 22.44 39.31 5.47
CA LEU A 285 22.40 39.62 4.03
C LEU A 285 21.10 40.28 3.57
N SER A 286 20.00 40.09 4.32
CA SER A 286 18.71 40.62 3.95
C SER A 286 18.76 42.15 3.84
N ASP A 287 19.51 42.87 4.70
CA ASP A 287 19.68 44.35 4.69
C ASP A 287 18.40 45.14 4.27
N GLY A 288 17.23 44.72 4.78
CA GLY A 288 15.93 45.32 4.47
C GLY A 288 15.27 44.90 3.13
N LYS A 289 15.85 43.97 2.40
CA LYS A 289 15.28 43.31 1.21
C LYS A 289 14.44 42.09 1.63
N ASP A 290 13.25 41.99 1.04
CA ASP A 290 12.33 40.86 1.25
C ASP A 290 12.77 39.56 0.55
N ARG A 291 13.78 39.63 -0.32
CA ARG A 291 14.24 38.51 -1.17
C ARG A 291 15.76 38.48 -1.24
N ILE A 292 16.34 37.29 -1.07
CA ILE A 292 17.77 37.02 -1.17
C ILE A 292 18.00 36.02 -2.28
N ASN A 293 18.84 36.36 -3.25
CA ASN A 293 19.12 35.45 -4.34
C ASN A 293 20.09 34.33 -3.90
N ILE A 294 19.75 33.07 -4.21
CA ILE A 294 20.56 31.90 -3.81
C ILE A 294 22.01 31.99 -4.32
N PHE A 295 22.23 32.57 -5.51
CA PHE A 295 23.56 32.68 -6.11
C PHE A 295 24.45 33.74 -5.43
N GLU A 296 23.86 34.78 -4.82
CA GLU A 296 24.63 35.78 -4.05
C GLU A 296 25.23 35.16 -2.78
N ILE A 297 24.56 34.17 -2.18
CA ILE A 297 25.03 33.50 -0.96
C ILE A 297 26.22 32.60 -1.26
N SER A 298 26.15 31.77 -2.30
CA SER A 298 27.26 30.89 -2.68
C SER A 298 28.53 31.69 -3.03
N GLN A 299 28.37 32.84 -3.71
CA GLN A 299 29.52 33.70 -4.05
C GLN A 299 30.11 34.44 -2.85
N ASN A 300 29.29 34.96 -1.94
CA ASN A 300 29.77 35.76 -0.81
C ASN A 300 30.40 34.91 0.31
N PHE A 301 30.01 33.65 0.48
CA PHE A 301 30.47 32.79 1.58
C PHE A 301 31.41 31.66 1.15
N MET A 302 31.78 31.58 -0.14
CA MET A 302 32.61 30.50 -0.71
C MET A 302 32.11 29.10 -0.33
N LEU A 303 30.79 28.94 -0.20
CA LEU A 303 30.15 27.65 0.06
C LEU A 303 29.83 26.98 -1.27
N ASP A 304 30.21 25.72 -1.39
CA ASP A 304 29.76 24.87 -2.50
C ASP A 304 28.23 24.74 -2.43
N ILE A 305 27.56 24.88 -3.58
CA ILE A 305 26.09 24.83 -3.67
C ILE A 305 25.54 23.51 -3.10
N ASP A 306 26.33 22.43 -3.23
CA ASP A 306 25.99 21.10 -2.74
C ASP A 306 25.96 21.01 -1.20
N ASP A 307 26.68 21.88 -0.48
CA ASP A 307 26.67 21.95 0.98
C ASP A 307 25.57 22.90 1.52
N LEU A 308 25.18 23.89 0.72
CA LEU A 308 24.18 24.88 1.07
C LEU A 308 22.75 24.32 0.94
N TYR A 309 22.50 23.51 -0.09
CA TYR A 309 21.17 23.01 -0.43
C TYR A 309 20.52 22.19 0.70
N PRO A 310 21.21 21.24 1.38
CA PRO A 310 20.63 20.47 2.48
C PRO A 310 20.20 21.35 3.67
N ILE A 311 20.95 22.43 3.95
CA ILE A 311 20.63 23.36 5.04
C ILE A 311 19.39 24.20 4.67
N LEU A 312 19.32 24.68 3.42
CA LEU A 312 18.14 25.39 2.90
C LEU A 312 16.89 24.50 2.92
N GLU A 313 17.01 23.23 2.53
CA GLU A 313 15.92 22.26 2.59
C GLU A 313 15.45 22.06 4.03
N ALA A 314 16.35 21.98 5.01
CA ALA A 314 15.98 21.88 6.43
C ALA A 314 15.25 23.13 6.93
N CYS A 315 15.76 24.33 6.61
CA CYS A 315 15.11 25.59 6.94
C CYS A 315 13.70 25.67 6.34
N GLN A 316 13.51 25.18 5.11
CA GLN A 316 12.21 25.14 4.44
C GLN A 316 11.27 24.11 5.09
N ILE A 317 11.75 22.91 5.41
CA ILE A 317 10.97 21.88 6.11
C ILE A 317 10.49 22.40 7.47
N LEU A 318 11.32 23.12 8.21
CA LEU A 318 10.96 23.71 9.50
C LEU A 318 10.10 24.99 9.38
N GLY A 319 9.89 25.50 8.16
CA GLY A 319 9.07 26.69 7.91
C GLY A 319 9.76 28.01 8.26
N PHE A 320 11.08 28.03 8.38
CA PHE A 320 11.86 29.25 8.63
C PHE A 320 12.12 30.06 7.36
N ILE A 321 12.08 29.43 6.19
CA ILE A 321 12.23 30.10 4.89
C ILE A 321 11.21 29.57 3.87
N GLU A 322 10.93 30.38 2.85
CA GLU A 322 10.26 29.99 1.62
C GLU A 322 11.20 30.23 0.43
N ILE A 323 11.21 29.33 -0.55
CA ILE A 323 11.97 29.50 -1.79
C ILE A 323 10.98 29.66 -2.94
N LYS A 324 11.07 30.76 -3.69
CA LYS A 324 10.24 31.02 -4.88
C LYS A 324 11.13 31.51 -6.02
N GLU A 325 11.08 30.83 -7.16
CA GLU A 325 11.80 31.21 -8.39
C GLU A 325 13.33 31.43 -8.22
N GLY A 326 13.95 30.78 -7.22
CA GLY A 326 15.39 30.92 -6.94
C GLY A 326 15.74 32.01 -5.93
N ASP A 327 14.74 32.71 -5.38
CA ASP A 327 14.90 33.65 -4.27
C ASP A 327 14.45 33.00 -2.94
N ILE A 328 15.22 33.26 -1.89
CA ILE A 328 14.91 32.89 -0.51
C ILE A 328 14.19 34.06 0.16
N MET A 329 13.09 33.76 0.83
CA MET A 329 12.35 34.67 1.69
C MET A 329 12.33 34.09 3.11
N ILE A 330 12.74 34.89 4.10
CA ILE A 330 12.73 34.45 5.50
C ILE A 330 11.31 34.65 6.05
N THR A 331 10.73 33.62 6.66
CA THR A 331 9.39 33.74 7.22
C THR A 331 9.44 34.53 8.55
N PRO A 332 8.31 35.07 9.04
CA PRO A 332 8.26 35.69 10.36
C PRO A 332 8.74 34.74 11.48
N LEU A 333 8.50 33.44 11.32
CA LEU A 333 8.99 32.41 12.23
C LEU A 333 10.52 32.27 12.19
N GLY A 334 11.12 32.31 11.00
CA GLY A 334 12.58 32.30 10.84
C GLY A 334 13.26 33.53 11.43
N VAL A 335 12.65 34.72 11.27
CA VAL A 335 13.12 35.96 11.90
C VAL A 335 13.03 35.88 13.43
N ASP A 336 11.90 35.42 13.97
CA ASP A 336 11.71 35.28 15.42
C ASP A 336 12.65 34.22 16.01
N PHE A 337 12.89 33.12 15.29
CA PHE A 337 13.85 32.09 15.69
C PHE A 337 15.27 32.65 15.84
N SER A 338 15.83 33.26 14.80
CA SER A 338 17.23 33.75 14.85
C SER A 338 17.42 34.89 15.87
N ARG A 339 16.47 35.82 15.99
CA ARG A 339 16.59 36.98 16.91
C ARG A 339 16.31 36.65 18.38
N SER A 340 15.80 35.46 18.68
CA SER A 340 15.47 35.04 20.04
C SER A 340 16.70 34.56 20.81
N ASP A 341 16.63 34.60 22.15
CA ASP A 341 17.65 33.98 22.99
C ASP A 341 17.64 32.43 22.87
N PRO A 342 18.70 31.74 23.29
CA PRO A 342 18.82 30.28 23.10
C PRO A 342 17.70 29.44 23.71
N VAL A 343 17.04 29.91 24.77
CA VAL A 343 15.92 29.17 25.39
C VAL A 343 14.70 29.26 24.47
N LYS A 344 14.37 30.47 24.03
CA LYS A 344 13.24 30.71 23.13
C LYS A 344 13.47 30.13 21.73
N GLN A 345 14.72 30.06 21.26
CA GLN A 345 15.09 29.33 20.04
C GLN A 345 14.67 27.86 20.11
N LYS A 346 15.00 27.16 21.20
CA LYS A 346 14.62 25.75 21.39
C LYS A 346 13.10 25.56 21.38
N GLU A 347 12.35 26.46 22.02
CA GLU A 347 10.88 26.40 22.01
C GLU A 347 10.29 26.57 20.61
N ILE A 348 10.81 27.53 19.83
CA ILE A 348 10.39 27.77 18.46
C ILE A 348 10.74 26.57 17.58
N PHE A 349 11.96 26.04 17.72
CA PHE A 349 12.41 24.85 17.00
C PHE A 349 11.55 23.63 17.34
N ALA A 350 11.22 23.42 18.62
CA ALA A 350 10.34 22.33 19.06
C ALA A 350 8.96 22.41 18.41
N LYS A 351 8.35 23.61 18.37
CA LYS A 351 7.06 23.81 17.69
C LYS A 351 7.17 23.53 16.21
N ALA A 352 8.14 24.12 15.53
CA ALA A 352 8.39 23.91 14.10
C ALA A 352 8.63 22.42 13.76
N LEU A 353 9.43 21.72 14.57
CA LEU A 353 9.73 20.31 14.42
C LEU A 353 8.46 19.46 14.59
N LEU A 354 7.67 19.70 15.63
CA LEU A 354 6.44 18.94 15.89
C LEU A 354 5.34 19.25 14.87
N GLU A 355 5.28 20.46 14.32
CA GLU A 355 4.31 20.87 13.30
C GLU A 355 4.63 20.29 11.92
N ASN A 356 5.91 20.24 11.55
CA ASN A 356 6.32 19.90 10.19
C ASN A 356 6.93 18.50 10.02
N VAL A 357 7.50 17.90 11.08
CA VAL A 357 8.15 16.58 11.03
C VAL A 357 7.30 15.55 11.76
N HIS A 358 6.62 14.69 10.98
CA HIS A 358 5.71 13.71 11.56
C HIS A 358 6.39 12.72 12.51
N LEU A 359 7.56 12.20 12.13
CA LEU A 359 8.28 11.22 12.95
C LEU A 359 8.58 11.79 14.36
N ALA A 360 8.95 13.07 14.46
CA ALA A 360 9.19 13.73 15.74
C ALA A 360 7.92 13.79 16.60
N ARG A 361 6.79 14.15 15.98
CA ARG A 361 5.47 14.16 16.65
C ARG A 361 5.04 12.77 17.10
N GLU A 362 5.26 11.76 16.27
CA GLU A 362 4.90 10.39 16.58
C GLU A 362 5.73 9.83 17.74
N ILE A 363 7.05 10.02 17.71
CA ILE A 363 7.97 9.67 18.82
C ILE A 363 7.47 10.31 20.12
N LEU A 364 7.25 11.62 20.12
CA LEU A 364 6.80 12.35 21.31
C LEU A 364 5.46 11.81 21.83
N SER A 365 4.48 11.59 20.93
CA SER A 365 3.16 11.10 21.30
C SER A 365 3.21 9.71 21.92
N LEU A 366 4.01 8.79 21.37
CA LEU A 366 4.12 7.42 21.88
C LEU A 366 4.86 7.37 23.22
N LEU A 367 5.85 8.24 23.43
CA LEU A 367 6.51 8.38 24.73
C LEU A 367 5.56 8.92 25.80
N GLN A 368 4.69 9.87 25.45
CA GLN A 368 3.69 10.44 26.36
C GLN A 368 2.56 9.46 26.73
N ILE A 369 2.16 8.58 25.81
CA ILE A 369 1.11 7.58 26.04
C ILE A 369 1.56 6.48 27.02
N ARG A 370 2.86 6.19 27.12
CA ARG A 370 3.38 5.15 28.03
C ARG A 370 3.35 5.60 29.49
N LYS A 371 2.56 4.89 30.31
CA LYS A 371 2.47 5.09 31.77
C LYS A 371 3.73 4.65 32.55
N GLU A 372 4.48 3.66 32.05
CA GLU A 372 5.70 3.18 32.69
C GLU A 372 6.97 3.61 31.94
N LYS A 373 7.92 4.21 32.67
CA LYS A 373 9.30 4.56 32.26
C LYS A 373 9.48 5.53 31.10
N ARG A 374 8.43 5.91 30.35
CA ARG A 374 8.47 6.86 29.22
C ARG A 374 9.65 6.62 28.26
N ARG A 375 9.95 5.35 28.00
CA ARG A 375 11.10 4.85 27.23
C ARG A 375 10.64 3.91 26.12
N ILE A 376 11.20 4.06 24.93
CA ILE A 376 10.94 3.20 23.75
C ILE A 376 12.26 2.91 23.03
N LYS A 377 12.45 1.67 22.58
CA LYS A 377 13.61 1.29 21.77
C LYS A 377 13.58 2.01 20.41
N ALA A 378 14.69 2.61 20.00
CA ALA A 378 14.82 3.24 18.68
C ALA A 378 14.53 2.24 17.54
N GLU A 379 14.83 0.96 17.73
CA GLU A 379 14.54 -0.12 16.77
C GLU A 379 13.06 -0.22 16.40
N PHE A 380 12.15 0.13 17.31
CA PHE A 380 10.71 0.20 17.03
C PHE A 380 10.39 1.22 15.93
N PHE A 381 10.98 2.42 16.01
CA PHE A 381 10.79 3.48 15.01
C PHE A 381 11.54 3.19 13.72
N TYR A 382 12.69 2.53 13.81
CA TYR A 382 13.42 2.05 12.65
C TYR A 382 12.59 1.07 11.82
N ASP A 383 11.90 0.12 12.46
CA ASP A 383 11.06 -0.83 11.75
C ASP A 383 9.87 -0.18 11.05
N ILE A 384 9.29 0.87 11.63
CA ILE A 384 8.26 1.70 10.97
C ILE A 384 8.83 2.38 9.71
N LEU A 385 10.03 2.96 9.80
CA LEU A 385 10.63 3.69 8.67
C LEU A 385 11.05 2.80 7.50
N LYS A 386 11.33 1.51 7.73
CA LYS A 386 11.70 0.55 6.65
C LYS A 386 10.55 0.24 5.71
N GLU A 387 9.30 0.52 6.10
CA GLU A 387 8.16 0.43 5.18
C GLU A 387 8.18 1.56 4.13
N HIS A 388 8.98 2.61 4.37
CA HIS A 388 9.02 3.83 3.56
C HIS A 388 10.39 4.13 2.94
N PHE A 389 11.48 3.68 3.56
CA PHE A 389 12.86 3.94 3.13
C PHE A 389 13.69 2.67 3.03
N SER A 390 14.83 2.74 2.33
CA SER A 390 15.83 1.68 2.37
C SER A 390 16.37 1.50 3.80
N LYS A 391 16.97 0.34 4.10
CA LYS A 391 17.49 0.05 5.45
C LYS A 391 18.51 1.07 5.97
N GLU A 392 19.37 1.57 5.09
CA GLU A 392 20.38 2.57 5.43
C GLU A 392 19.75 3.95 5.62
N GLU A 393 18.84 4.31 4.72
CA GLU A 393 18.14 5.59 4.77
C GLU A 393 17.23 5.68 6.01
N ALA A 394 16.50 4.63 6.36
CA ALA A 394 15.66 4.59 7.56
C ALA A 394 16.46 4.84 8.86
N ARG A 395 17.73 4.40 8.93
CA ARG A 395 18.60 4.71 10.08
C ARG A 395 18.98 6.17 10.10
N LYS A 396 19.47 6.69 8.97
CA LYS A 396 19.81 8.12 8.83
C LYS A 396 18.65 9.04 9.20
N GLN A 397 17.46 8.75 8.70
CA GLN A 397 16.25 9.53 9.00
C GLN A 397 15.90 9.51 10.49
N LEU A 398 16.05 8.36 11.16
CA LEU A 398 15.84 8.26 12.60
C LEU A 398 16.90 9.05 13.38
N ASP A 399 18.17 8.94 13.00
CA ASP A 399 19.28 9.65 13.64
C ASP A 399 19.13 11.17 13.52
N ILE A 400 18.70 11.68 12.35
CA ILE A 400 18.41 13.11 12.13
C ILE A 400 17.30 13.58 13.07
N VAL A 401 16.17 12.86 13.15
CA VAL A 401 15.07 13.25 14.05
C VAL A 401 15.46 13.15 15.52
N ILE A 402 16.29 12.17 15.89
CA ILE A 402 16.84 12.06 17.24
C ILE A 402 17.70 13.29 17.55
N ASN A 403 18.60 13.66 16.64
CA ASN A 403 19.47 14.83 16.79
C ASN A 403 18.65 16.13 16.95
N TRP A 404 17.68 16.35 16.06
CA TRP A 404 16.81 17.53 16.09
C TRP A 404 15.93 17.56 17.34
N GLY A 405 15.40 16.41 17.76
CA GLY A 405 14.56 16.30 18.95
C GLY A 405 15.31 16.54 20.27
N ARG A 406 16.58 16.12 20.34
CA ARG A 406 17.46 16.40 21.49
C ARG A 406 17.77 17.88 21.61
N TYR A 407 18.13 18.55 20.50
CA TYR A 407 18.35 20.00 20.50
C TYR A 407 17.09 20.76 20.95
N ALA A 408 15.92 20.32 20.49
CA ALA A 408 14.62 20.89 20.84
C ALA A 408 14.12 20.52 22.25
N GLU A 409 14.85 19.70 22.99
CA GLU A 409 14.49 19.20 24.34
C GLU A 409 13.11 18.52 24.41
N ILE A 410 12.63 17.96 23.29
CA ILE A 410 11.35 17.24 23.26
C ILE A 410 11.47 15.79 23.71
N PHE A 411 12.66 15.19 23.58
CA PHE A 411 13.01 13.87 24.11
C PHE A 411 14.54 13.70 24.09
N GLU A 412 15.03 12.70 24.82
CA GLU A 412 16.44 12.32 24.93
C GLU A 412 16.71 10.93 24.33
N TYR A 413 17.98 10.62 24.07
CA TYR A 413 18.42 9.32 23.54
C TYR A 413 19.55 8.71 24.38
N ASP A 414 19.34 7.46 24.81
CA ASP A 414 20.33 6.64 25.51
C ASP A 414 21.07 5.78 24.47
N GLU A 415 22.27 6.20 24.08
CA GLU A 415 23.09 5.52 23.05
C GLU A 415 23.47 4.09 23.44
N VAL A 416 23.66 3.83 24.73
CA VAL A 416 24.07 2.49 25.23
C VAL A 416 22.91 1.51 25.14
N LYS A 417 21.69 1.97 25.46
CA LYS A 417 20.49 1.12 25.43
C LYS A 417 19.75 1.19 24.10
N GLY A 418 20.06 2.15 23.23
CA GLY A 418 19.31 2.41 22.01
C GLY A 418 17.84 2.77 22.33
N GLU A 419 17.61 3.60 23.34
CA GLU A 419 16.27 3.97 23.81
C GLU A 419 16.05 5.49 23.73
N ILE A 420 14.91 5.90 23.17
CA ILE A 420 14.42 7.28 23.22
C ILE A 420 13.54 7.43 24.46
N TYR A 421 13.67 8.53 25.20
CA TYR A 421 12.94 8.76 26.43
C TYR A 421 12.55 10.21 26.68
N LEU A 422 11.51 10.44 27.47
CA LEU A 422 11.21 11.78 27.97
C LEU A 422 12.10 12.10 29.17
N PRO A 423 12.74 13.29 29.21
CA PRO A 423 13.55 13.74 30.34
C PRO A 423 12.76 13.85 31.65
#